data_AF-B1T616-F1
#
_entry.id   AF-B1T616-F1
#
_cell.length_a   1.000
_cell.length_b   1.000
_cell.length_c   1.000
_cell.angle_alpha   90.00
_cell.angle_beta   90.00
_cell.angle_gamma   90.00
#
_symmetry.space_group_name_H-M   'P 1'
#
loop_
_entity.id
_entity.type
_entity.pdbx_description
1 polymer ?
#
loop_
_entity_poly.entity_id
_entity_poly.type
_entity_poly.pdbx_seq_one_letter_code
_entity_poly.pdbx_strand_id
1 'polypeptide(L)'
;MRSPRFRKAATDVRPYGAHRFDVFGPKVGRRLTLFGRSALQLWLRLESAPQVVTYCERPLLVPEARGSRAADFWVCMDYGEQLHLVLRSSEARIAAKGLRVYPALDA
;
A
#
# COMPACT_ATOMS: atom_id res chain seq x y z
N MET A 1 -4.37 -18.83 13.08
CA MET A 1 -3.94 -17.57 12.43
C MET A 1 -3.77 -17.84 10.93
N ARG A 2 -4.39 -17.05 10.04
CA ARG A 2 -4.12 -17.17 8.60
C ARG A 2 -2.67 -16.79 8.33
N SER A 3 -1.94 -17.62 7.57
CA SER A 3 -0.58 -17.27 7.15
C SER A 3 -0.65 -16.07 6.22
N PRO A 4 0.09 -14.98 6.47
CA PRO A 4 0.05 -13.80 5.62
C PRO A 4 0.57 -14.12 4.22
N ARG A 5 -0.22 -13.76 3.19
CA ARG A 5 0.10 -13.95 1.78
C ARG A 5 1.36 -13.18 1.38
N PHE A 6 1.49 -11.95 1.88
CA PHE A 6 2.66 -11.11 1.68
C PHE A 6 3.31 -10.82 3.03
N ARG A 7 4.60 -11.13 3.15
CA ARG A 7 5.36 -10.97 4.40
C ARG A 7 6.37 -9.85 4.37
N LYS A 8 6.86 -9.48 3.19
CA LYS A 8 7.89 -8.47 2.96
C LYS A 8 7.60 -7.72 1.66
N ALA A 9 8.10 -6.49 1.60
CA ALA A 9 8.07 -5.69 0.39
C ALA A 9 8.75 -6.43 -0.78
N ALA A 10 8.10 -6.39 -1.95
CA ALA A 10 8.67 -6.87 -3.20
C ALA A 10 9.77 -5.95 -3.74
N THR A 11 9.80 -4.69 -3.29
CA THR A 11 10.82 -3.72 -3.68
C THR A 11 11.13 -2.74 -2.54
N ASP A 12 12.40 -2.39 -2.40
CA ASP A 12 12.87 -1.31 -1.52
C ASP A 12 13.47 -0.13 -2.31
N VAL A 13 13.18 -0.06 -3.61
CA VAL A 13 13.60 1.06 -4.45
C VAL A 13 12.85 2.32 -4.01
N ARG A 14 13.60 3.27 -3.48
CA ARG A 14 13.09 4.58 -3.09
C ARG A 14 12.72 5.41 -4.33
N PRO A 15 11.47 5.85 -4.48
CA PRO A 15 11.10 6.79 -5.53
C PRO A 15 11.88 8.10 -5.42
N TYR A 16 12.28 8.67 -6.56
CA TYR A 16 13.03 9.92 -6.60
C TYR A 16 12.31 11.04 -5.84
N GLY A 17 13.04 11.74 -4.97
CA GLY A 17 12.50 12.85 -4.15
C GLY A 17 11.55 12.45 -3.01
N ALA A 18 11.17 11.19 -2.87
CA ALA A 18 10.28 10.76 -1.78
C ALA A 18 11.03 10.70 -0.44
N HIS A 19 10.43 11.14 0.66
CA HIS A 19 10.97 10.93 2.01
C HIS A 19 11.02 9.43 2.35
N ARG A 20 12.02 9.00 3.12
CA ARG A 20 12.08 7.63 3.67
C ARG A 20 11.72 7.68 5.17
N PHE A 21 10.83 6.80 5.59
CA PHE A 21 10.46 6.61 6.99
C PHE A 21 10.67 5.15 7.37
N ASP A 22 11.48 4.90 8.38
CA ASP A 22 11.68 3.56 8.92
C ASP A 22 10.90 3.44 10.23
N VAL A 23 9.87 2.61 10.24
CA VAL A 23 8.96 2.44 11.38
C VAL A 23 8.92 0.99 11.82
N PHE A 24 8.57 0.75 13.08
CA PHE A 24 8.24 -0.59 13.55
C PHE A 24 6.73 -0.76 13.49
N GLY A 25 6.26 -1.85 12.87
CA GLY A 25 4.83 -2.18 12.78
C GLY A 25 4.46 -3.25 13.80
N PRO A 26 3.83 -2.90 14.94
CA PRO A 26 3.38 -3.87 15.95
C PRO A 26 2.54 -5.01 15.40
N LYS A 27 1.56 -4.74 14.53
CA LYS A 27 0.69 -5.78 13.93
C LYS A 27 1.40 -6.78 13.01
N VAL A 28 2.56 -6.40 12.50
CA VAL A 28 3.37 -7.25 11.60
C VAL A 28 4.63 -7.77 12.29
N GLY A 29 4.92 -7.30 13.51
CA GLY A 29 6.07 -7.70 14.31
C GLY A 29 7.43 -7.41 13.66
N ARG A 30 7.52 -6.42 12.77
CA ARG A 30 8.75 -6.11 12.03
C ARG A 30 8.91 -4.64 11.66
N ARG A 31 10.13 -4.27 11.27
CA ARG A 31 10.43 -2.97 10.68
C ARG A 31 9.87 -2.88 9.26
N LEU A 32 9.43 -1.68 8.89
CA LEU A 32 8.88 -1.30 7.61
C LEU A 32 9.64 -0.08 7.10
N THR A 33 9.95 -0.07 5.81
CA THR A 33 10.49 1.10 5.11
C THR A 33 9.35 1.70 4.31
N LEU A 34 8.95 2.95 4.57
CA LEU A 34 7.87 3.64 3.87
C LEU A 34 8.44 4.82 3.06
N PHE A 35 7.90 5.03 1.87
CA PHE A 35 8.34 6.11 0.99
C PHE A 35 7.21 7.13 0.77
N GLY A 36 7.48 8.38 1.11
CA GLY A 36 6.53 9.49 0.99
C GLY A 36 5.58 9.61 2.18
N ARG A 37 5.06 10.83 2.38
CA ARG A 37 4.16 11.15 3.51
C ARG A 37 2.83 10.42 3.43
N SER A 38 2.29 10.22 2.23
CA SER A 38 1.00 9.55 2.04
C SER A 38 1.05 8.07 2.43
N ALA A 39 2.16 7.36 2.14
CA ALA A 39 2.36 5.98 2.56
C ALA A 39 2.46 5.88 4.10
N LEU A 40 3.16 6.82 4.74
CA LEU A 40 3.21 6.93 6.20
C LEU A 40 1.82 7.16 6.82
N GLN A 41 1.04 8.09 6.26
CA GLN A 41 -0.31 8.37 6.74
C GLN A 41 -1.26 7.17 6.56
N LEU A 42 -1.16 6.46 5.43
CA LEU A 42 -1.91 5.23 5.22
C LEU A 42 -1.51 4.17 6.26
N TRP A 43 -0.22 3.96 6.47
CA TRP A 43 0.27 3.03 7.49
C TRP A 43 -0.26 3.36 8.88
N LEU A 44 -0.25 4.63 9.31
CA LEU A 44 -0.81 5.03 10.60
C LEU A 44 -2.28 4.62 10.75
N ARG A 45 -3.10 4.78 9.70
CA ARG A 45 -4.51 4.36 9.70
C ARG A 45 -4.65 2.85 9.82
N LEU A 46 -3.83 2.09 9.10
CA LEU A 46 -3.83 0.63 9.14
C LEU A 46 -3.38 0.11 10.52
N GLU A 47 -2.36 0.72 11.10
CA GLU A 47 -1.86 0.36 12.43
C GLU A 47 -2.88 0.68 13.52
N SER A 48 -3.62 1.80 13.41
CA SER A 48 -4.65 2.16 14.39
C SER A 48 -5.95 1.37 14.25
N ALA A 49 -6.25 0.80 13.08
CA ALA A 49 -7.54 0.18 12.78
C ALA A 49 -7.69 -1.23 13.39
N PRO A 50 -8.56 -1.47 14.38
CA PRO A 50 -8.62 -2.74 15.11
C PRO A 50 -8.94 -3.95 14.23
N GLN A 51 -9.71 -3.77 13.15
CA GLN A 51 -10.06 -4.83 12.20
C GLN A 51 -8.89 -5.32 11.33
N VAL A 52 -7.77 -4.60 11.33
CA VAL A 52 -6.57 -4.99 10.57
C VAL A 52 -5.76 -5.98 11.41
N VAL A 53 -5.68 -7.22 10.91
CA VAL A 53 -4.93 -8.31 11.53
C VAL A 53 -3.44 -8.21 11.19
N THR A 54 -3.14 -7.96 9.92
CA THR A 54 -1.76 -7.84 9.43
C THR A 54 -1.75 -7.12 8.08
N TYR A 55 -0.57 -6.70 7.63
CA TYR A 55 -0.40 -6.01 6.35
C TYR A 55 1.04 -6.15 5.81
N CYS A 56 1.25 -5.72 4.58
CA CYS A 56 2.56 -5.68 3.95
C CYS A 56 2.66 -4.46 3.03
N GLU A 57 3.67 -3.63 3.25
CA GLU A 57 4.06 -2.54 2.35
C GLU A 57 4.59 -3.11 1.03
N ARG A 58 4.26 -2.47 -0.08
CA ARG A 58 4.79 -2.80 -1.42
C ARG A 58 4.78 -4.29 -1.73
N PRO A 59 3.63 -4.98 -1.62
CA PRO A 59 3.55 -6.44 -1.71
C PRO A 59 3.88 -6.97 -3.11
N LEU A 60 3.65 -6.16 -4.16
CA LEU A 60 3.87 -6.52 -5.55
C LEU A 60 4.03 -5.29 -6.44
N LEU A 61 4.63 -5.49 -7.62
CA LEU A 61 4.67 -4.53 -8.70
C LEU A 61 3.54 -4.81 -9.70
N VAL A 62 2.70 -3.82 -9.94
CA VAL A 62 1.66 -3.82 -10.97
C VAL A 62 2.24 -3.22 -12.25
N PRO A 63 2.20 -3.92 -13.39
CA PRO A 63 2.56 -3.35 -14.68
C PRO A 63 1.64 -2.17 -15.05
N GLU A 64 2.22 -1.07 -15.52
CA GLU A 64 1.47 0.07 -16.08
C GLU A 64 1.90 0.33 -17.53
N ALA A 65 1.09 1.05 -18.30
CA ALA A 65 1.42 1.38 -19.71
C ALA A 65 2.77 2.09 -19.87
N ARG A 66 3.28 2.74 -18.81
CA ARG A 66 4.65 3.28 -18.75
C ARG A 66 5.34 2.82 -17.47
N GLY A 67 5.87 1.59 -17.51
CA GLY A 67 6.72 1.04 -16.46
C GLY A 67 5.96 0.14 -15.48
N SER A 68 6.33 0.21 -14.20
CA SER A 68 5.66 -0.55 -13.15
C SER A 68 5.43 0.31 -11.92
N ARG A 69 4.33 0.02 -11.21
CA ARG A 69 3.93 0.69 -9.99
C ARG A 69 3.84 -0.31 -8.85
N ALA A 70 4.47 -0.04 -7.72
CA ALA A 70 4.22 -0.83 -6.52
C ALA A 70 2.81 -0.57 -5.98
N ALA A 71 2.09 -1.63 -5.64
CA ALA A 71 0.92 -1.49 -4.78
C ALA A 71 1.35 -0.95 -3.42
N ASP A 72 0.60 -0.05 -2.77
CA ASP A 72 1.13 0.60 -1.57
C ASP A 72 1.09 -0.34 -0.36
N PHE A 73 -0.05 -1.00 -0.12
CA PHE A 73 -0.22 -1.97 0.95
C PHE A 73 -1.14 -3.11 0.55
N TRP A 74 -0.76 -4.34 0.89
CA TRP A 74 -1.72 -5.44 1.06
C TRP A 74 -2.12 -5.48 2.54
N VAL A 75 -3.41 -5.65 2.81
CA VAL A 75 -3.99 -5.62 4.14
C VAL A 75 -4.88 -6.83 4.31
N CYS A 76 -4.70 -7.53 5.42
CA CYS A 76 -5.57 -8.63 5.83
C CYS A 76 -6.38 -8.18 7.05
N MET A 77 -7.69 -8.29 6.91
CA MET A 77 -8.68 -7.97 7.93
C MET A 77 -9.47 -9.23 8.27
N ASP A 78 -10.26 -9.19 9.33
CA ASP A 78 -11.04 -10.34 9.78
C ASP A 78 -11.98 -10.91 8.71
N TYR A 79 -12.50 -10.04 7.85
CA TYR A 79 -13.48 -10.37 6.81
C TYR A 79 -12.88 -10.53 5.41
N GLY A 80 -11.57 -10.34 5.21
CA GLY A 80 -10.98 -10.48 3.89
C GLY A 80 -9.64 -9.78 3.69
N GLU A 81 -9.17 -9.78 2.46
CA GLU A 81 -7.92 -9.16 2.05
C GLU A 81 -8.19 -8.01 1.07
N GLN A 82 -7.41 -6.94 1.17
CA GLN A 82 -7.52 -5.77 0.29
C GLN A 82 -6.14 -5.29 -0.15
N LEU A 83 -6.10 -4.69 -1.34
CA LEU A 83 -4.93 -4.00 -1.86
C LEU A 83 -5.22 -2.51 -1.90
N HIS A 84 -4.41 -1.73 -1.19
CA HIS A 84 -4.54 -0.27 -1.15
C HIS A 84 -3.53 0.37 -2.08
N LEU A 85 -4.03 1.35 -2.84
CA LEU A 85 -3.26 2.21 -3.73
C LEU A 85 -3.47 3.67 -3.33
N VAL A 86 -2.39 4.37 -3.05
CA VAL A 86 -2.39 5.80 -2.76
C VAL A 86 -2.35 6.56 -4.08
N LEU A 87 -3.44 7.23 -4.44
CA LEU A 87 -3.52 7.95 -5.71
C LEU A 87 -2.45 9.06 -5.81
N ARG A 88 -1.80 9.14 -6.97
CA ARG A 88 -0.97 10.31 -7.35
C ARG A 88 -1.87 11.52 -7.56
N SER A 89 -1.33 12.73 -7.50
CA SER A 89 -2.12 13.96 -7.69
C SER A 89 -2.84 14.05 -9.04
N SER A 90 -2.31 13.43 -10.10
CA SER A 90 -3.01 13.31 -11.40
C SER A 90 -4.18 12.34 -11.32
N GLU A 91 -3.97 11.17 -10.72
CA GLU A 91 -4.97 10.12 -10.54
C GLU A 91 -6.10 10.56 -9.61
N ALA A 92 -5.77 11.25 -8.51
CA ALA A 92 -6.74 11.83 -7.59
C ALA A 92 -7.66 12.83 -8.30
N ARG A 93 -7.12 13.64 -9.23
CA ARG A 93 -7.92 14.55 -10.06
C ARG A 93 -8.85 13.82 -11.03
N ILE A 94 -8.40 12.68 -11.58
CA ILE A 94 -9.22 11.83 -12.46
C ILE A 94 -10.34 11.18 -11.64
N ALA A 95 -10.01 10.57 -10.50
CA ALA A 95 -10.96 9.97 -9.58
C ALA A 95 -11.99 11.00 -9.06
N ALA A 96 -11.57 12.22 -8.75
CA ALA A 96 -12.47 13.30 -8.32
C ALA A 96 -13.47 13.72 -9.42
N LYS A 97 -13.16 13.47 -10.70
CA LYS A 97 -14.09 13.66 -11.82
C LYS A 97 -15.01 12.45 -12.05
N GLY A 98 -15.00 11.46 -11.15
CA GLY A 98 -15.76 10.22 -11.28
C GLY A 98 -15.20 9.25 -12.35
N LEU A 99 -14.03 9.56 -12.92
CA LEU A 99 -13.39 8.72 -13.92
C LEU A 99 -12.57 7.62 -13.24
N ARG A 100 -12.64 6.41 -13.80
CA ARG A 100 -11.94 5.24 -13.26
C ARG A 100 -10.44 5.34 -13.56
N VAL A 101 -9.64 5.30 -12.51
CA VAL A 101 -8.17 5.33 -12.63
C VAL A 101 -7.63 3.94 -12.99
N TYR A 102 -8.22 2.88 -12.44
CA TYR A 102 -7.77 1.50 -12.62
C TYR A 102 -8.96 0.55 -12.85
N PRO A 103 -9.49 0.47 -14.08
CA PRO A 103 -10.64 -0.38 -14.39
C PRO A 103 -10.40 -1.87 -14.10
N ALA A 104 -9.13 -2.31 -14.15
CA ALA A 104 -8.73 -3.70 -13.90
C ALA A 104 -8.85 -4.14 -12.43
N LEU A 105 -9.17 -3.24 -11.49
CA LEU A 105 -9.26 -3.52 -10.06
C LEU A 105 -10.70 -3.64 -9.52
N ASP A 106 -11.72 -3.45 -10.37
CA ASP A 106 -13.14 -3.45 -10.00
C ASP A 106 -13.82 -4.84 -10.15
N ALA A 107 -13.05 -5.94 -10.10
CA ALA A 107 -13.54 -7.30 -10.31
C ALA A 107 -14.17 -7.93 -9.05
#